data_AF-A0A7V9DEG3-F1
#
_entry.id   AF-A0A7V9DEG3-F1
#
_cell.length_a   1.000
_cell.length_b   1.000
_cell.length_c   1.000
_cell.angle_alpha   90.00
_cell.angle_beta   90.00
_cell.angle_gamma   90.00
#
_symmetry.space_group_name_H-M   'P 1'
#
loop_
_entity.id
_entity.type
_entity.pdbx_description
1 polymer ?
#
loop_
_entity_poly.entity_id
_entity_poly.type
_entity_poly.pdbx_seq_one_letter_code
_entity_poly.pdbx_strand_id
1 'polypeptide(L)' 'MAKQPATIFVCQNCGGQSRKWLGQCPDCHEWNSLVEERFRPAVQAAGAATGFSGRSYVSKPV' A
#
# COMPACT_ATOMS: atom_id res chain seq x y z
N MET A 1 1.52 -13.09 21.84
CA MET A 1 2.46 -13.50 20.76
C MET A 1 2.14 -12.65 19.54
N ALA A 2 3.02 -11.74 19.13
CA ALA A 2 2.79 -10.87 17.98
C ALA A 2 2.73 -11.72 16.71
N LYS A 3 1.57 -11.74 16.03
CA LYS A 3 1.37 -12.50 14.80
C LYS A 3 2.24 -11.87 13.73
N GLN A 4 3.28 -12.59 13.31
CA GLN A 4 4.17 -12.20 12.21
C GLN A 4 3.31 -11.76 11.01
N PRO A 5 3.64 -10.65 10.33
CA PRO A 5 2.90 -10.21 9.17
C PRO A 5 2.94 -11.33 8.13
N ALA A 6 1.76 -11.85 7.78
CA ALA A 6 1.66 -12.83 6.72
C ALA A 6 1.90 -12.12 5.39
N THR A 7 3.05 -12.41 4.77
CA THR A 7 3.30 -12.02 3.39
C THR A 7 2.31 -12.77 2.48
N ILE A 8 1.61 -12.04 1.62
CA ILE A 8 0.69 -12.62 0.64
C ILE A 8 1.26 -12.31 -0.75
N PHE A 9 1.24 -13.31 -1.62
CA PHE A 9 1.66 -13.19 -3.02
C PHE A 9 0.41 -13.15 -3.88
N VAL A 10 0.24 -12.10 -4.67
CA VAL A 10 -0.91 -11.90 -5.56
C VAL A 10 -0.45 -11.99 -7.00
N CYS A 11 -1.12 -12.80 -7.81
CA CYS A 11 -0.86 -12.88 -9.23
C CYS A 11 -1.47 -11.68 -9.96
N GLN A 12 -0.67 -10.90 -10.69
CA GLN A 12 -1.16 -9.76 -11.48
C GLN A 12 -1.94 -10.16 -12.73
N ASN A 13 -1.83 -11.41 -13.19
CA ASN A 13 -2.51 -11.87 -14.40
C ASN A 13 -3.93 -12.40 -14.13
N CYS A 14 -4.13 -13.09 -13.01
CA CYS A 14 -5.43 -13.70 -12.66
C CYS A 14 -6.03 -13.22 -11.34
N GLY A 15 -5.27 -12.53 -10.49
CA GLY A 15 -5.70 -12.12 -9.14
C GLY A 15 -5.60 -13.22 -8.08
N GLY A 16 -5.11 -14.41 -8.42
CA GLY A 16 -4.92 -15.52 -7.47
C GLY A 16 -3.95 -15.14 -6.35
N GLN A 17 -4.30 -15.49 -5.10
CA GLN A 17 -3.51 -15.15 -3.91
C GLN A 17 -2.97 -16.41 -3.22
N SER A 18 -1.67 -16.44 -2.98
CA SER A 18 -0.98 -17.53 -2.28
C SER A 18 -0.18 -17.00 -1.09
N ARG A 19 -0.08 -17.81 -0.03
CA ARG A 19 0.75 -17.50 1.16
C ARG A 19 2.19 -18.00 1.02
N LYS A 20 2.51 -18.66 -0.10
CA LYS A 20 3.82 -19.22 -0.41
C LYS A 20 4.20 -18.85 -1.84
N TRP A 21 5.41 -18.34 -2.03
CA TRP A 21 5.97 -18.10 -3.36
C TRP A 21 6.27 -19.44 -4.03
N LEU A 22 5.68 -19.68 -5.20
CA LEU A 22 5.87 -20.89 -5.99
C LEU A 22 6.53 -20.62 -7.35
N GLY A 23 6.77 -19.35 -7.72
CA GLY A 23 7.32 -18.96 -9.02
C GLY A 23 6.33 -19.08 -10.19
N GLN A 24 5.40 -20.02 -10.08
CA GLN A 24 4.29 -20.26 -10.99
C GLN A 24 2.95 -20.08 -10.26
N CYS A 25 2.02 -19.36 -10.88
CA CYS A 25 0.67 -19.19 -10.33
C CYS A 25 -0.14 -20.49 -10.47
N PRO A 26 -0.81 -21.01 -9.42
CA PRO A 26 -1.62 -22.23 -9.51
C PRO A 26 -2.94 -22.05 -10.26
N ASP A 27 -3.43 -20.81 -10.37
CA ASP A 27 -4.71 -20.51 -11.03
C ASP A 27 -4.57 -20.28 -12.54
N CYS A 28 -3.51 -19.58 -12.97
CA CYS A 28 -3.28 -19.27 -14.40
C CYS A 28 -2.02 -19.88 -14.99
N HIS A 29 -1.25 -20.66 -14.23
CA HIS A 29 -0.01 -21.30 -14.65
C HIS A 29 1.09 -20.35 -15.17
N GLU A 30 0.91 -19.04 -14.99
CA GLU A 30 1.83 -18.01 -15.45
C GLU A 30 3.04 -17.89 -14.54
N TRP A 31 4.19 -17.65 -15.15
CA TRP A 31 5.46 -17.45 -14.47
C TRP A 31 5.76 -15.95 -14.34
N ASN A 32 6.46 -15.55 -13.28
CA ASN A 32 6.84 -14.14 -13.03
C ASN A 32 5.68 -13.14 -12.79
N SER A 33 4.43 -13.61 -12.66
CA SER A 33 3.27 -12.75 -12.40
C SER A 33 2.89 -12.64 -10.91
N LEU A 34 3.56 -13.40 -10.03
CA LEU A 34 3.34 -13.37 -8.58
C LEU A 34 4.07 -12.18 -7.96
N VAL A 35 3.33 -11.24 -7.38
CA VAL A 35 3.84 -10.04 -6.72
C VAL A 35 3.64 -10.13 -5.21
N GLU A 36 4.68 -9.83 -4.46
CA GLU A 36 4.66 -9.83 -2.99
C GLU A 36 3.97 -8.56 -2.46
N GLU A 37 2.81 -8.71 -1.82
CA GLU A 37 2.18 -7.65 -1.04
C GLU A 37 2.38 -7.93 0.45
N ARG A 38 3.32 -7.19 1.06
CA ARG A 38 3.43 -7.15 2.51
C ARG A 38 2.30 -6.27 3.01
N PHE A 39 1.41 -6.82 3.83
CA PHE A 39 0.48 -6.04 4.62
C PHE A 39 1.30 -5.26 5.66
N ARG A 40 1.99 -4.21 5.24
CA ARG A 40 2.44 -3.17 6.14
C ARG A 40 1.13 -2.46 6.47
N PRO A 41 0.57 -2.59 7.70
CA PRO A 41 -0.52 -1.72 8.07
C PRO A 41 0.02 -0.32 7.77
N ALA A 42 -0.62 0.36 6.83
CA ALA A 42 -0.30 1.75 6.57
C ALA A 42 -0.43 2.38 7.94
N VAL A 43 0.72 2.68 8.57
CA VAL A 43 0.78 3.60 9.68
C VAL A 43 0.05 4.79 9.14
N GLN A 44 -1.20 4.95 9.59
CA GLN A 44 -2.06 5.98 9.08
C GLN A 44 -1.24 7.24 9.24
N ALA A 45 -1.06 7.97 8.14
CA ALA A 45 -0.54 9.31 8.16
C ALA A 45 -1.57 10.20 8.88
N ALA A 46 -1.77 9.95 10.17
CA ALA A 46 -2.50 10.77 11.11
C ALA A 46 -1.51 11.81 11.65
N GLY A 47 -1.17 12.71 10.76
CA GLY A 47 -0.36 13.91 10.99
C GLY A 47 -0.61 14.91 9.88
N ALA A 48 -1.85 14.96 9.40
CA ALA A 48 -2.33 15.94 8.45
C ALA A 48 -2.22 17.33 9.10
N ALA A 49 -1.21 18.07 8.65
CA ALA A 49 -1.15 19.52 8.53
C ALA A 49 -2.35 20.29 9.11
N THR A 50 -2.29 20.63 10.40
CA THR A 50 -2.90 21.87 10.90
C THR A 50 -2.06 23.03 10.39
N GLY A 51 -2.34 23.47 9.17
CA GLY A 51 -1.58 24.51 8.50
C GLY A 51 -2.34 25.18 7.36
N PHE A 52 -3.63 25.48 7.57
CA PHE A 52 -4.35 26.40 6.67
C PHE A 52 -5.50 27.14 7.38
N SER A 53 -5.12 27.92 8.40
CA SER A 53 -5.86 29.13 8.77
C SER A 53 -4.94 30.27 8.34
N GLY A 54 -4.98 30.72 7.09
CA GLY A 54 -6.08 31.56 6.61
C GLY A 54 -5.65 33.02 6.71
N ARG A 55 -5.42 33.65 5.55
CA ARG A 55 -5.29 35.11 5.28
C ARG A 55 -3.87 35.72 5.26
N SER A 56 -3.05 35.28 4.31
CA SER A 56 -2.09 36.18 3.65
C SER A 56 -2.78 37.00 2.56
N TYR A 57 -3.02 38.28 2.82
CA TYR A 57 -2.86 39.39 1.87
C TYR A 57 -3.02 40.69 2.68
N VAL A 58 -1.97 41.12 3.36
CA VAL A 58 -1.09 42.23 2.96
C VAL A 58 -1.84 43.52 2.65
N SER A 59 -1.48 44.51 3.45
CA SER A 59 -1.83 45.92 3.43
C SER A 59 -1.91 46.54 2.02
N LYS A 60 -2.88 47.42 1.83
CA LYS A 60 -2.82 48.48 0.81
C LYS A 60 -3.05 49.85 1.47
N PRO A 61 -2.14 50.82 1.24
CA PRO A 61 -2.15 52.14 1.86
C PRO A 61 -3.07 53.13 1.11
N VAL A 62 -3.67 54.07 1.85
CA VAL A 62 -3.98 55.44 1.45
C VAL A 62 -3.79 56.36 2.65
#